data_AF-A0A966Y7A0-F1
#
_entry.id   AF-A0A966Y7A0-F1
#
_cell.length_a   1.000
_cell.length_b   1.000
_cell.length_c   1.000
_cell.angle_alpha   90.00
_cell.angle_beta   90.00
_cell.angle_gamma   90.00
#
_symmetry.space_group_name_H-M   'P 1'
#
loop_
_entity.id
_entity.type
_entity.pdbx_description
1 polymer ?
#
loop_
_entity_poly.entity_id
_entity_poly.type
_entity_poly.pdbx_seq_one_letter_code
_entity_poly.pdbx_strand_id
1 'polypeptide(L)'
;MFFDYETRGRVLFGNEAISAYVSQTEGRLMRALKSILGSPLIDEETSLGGRKVQFREVVEIFVRHLKHKAEAFAGQEITSAVHGRPVRFVDDDDKADARAQVVLGAIARQAGFRDVTFVYEPIAAAHQYE
;
A
#
# COMPACT_ATOMS: atom_id res chain seq x y z
N MET A 1 -4.06 -7.81 2.25
CA MET A 1 -2.89 -8.71 2.30
C MET A 1 -3.05 -9.62 3.49
N PHE A 2 -2.51 -10.82 3.46
CA PHE A 2 -2.51 -11.74 4.59
C PHE A 2 -1.08 -12.14 4.90
N PHE A 3 -0.65 -11.97 6.15
CA PHE A 3 0.64 -12.40 6.65
C PHE A 3 0.46 -13.78 7.25
N ASP A 4 0.96 -14.79 6.56
CA ASP A 4 0.87 -16.20 6.96
C ASP A 4 2.01 -16.51 7.95
N TYR A 5 1.65 -17.02 9.14
CA TYR A 5 2.63 -17.34 10.18
C TYR A 5 3.20 -18.75 10.07
N GLU A 6 2.48 -19.66 9.39
CA GLU A 6 2.89 -21.05 9.19
C GLU A 6 3.96 -21.15 8.10
N THR A 7 3.85 -20.38 7.03
CA THR A 7 4.74 -20.47 5.85
C THR A 7 5.90 -19.47 5.87
N ARG A 8 6.69 -19.45 6.97
CA ARG A 8 7.86 -18.57 7.13
C ARG A 8 7.56 -17.07 6.93
N GLY A 9 6.34 -16.60 7.21
CA GLY A 9 5.99 -15.19 7.03
C GLY A 9 5.68 -14.78 5.59
N ARG A 10 5.24 -15.71 4.73
CA ARG A 10 4.81 -15.37 3.37
C ARG A 10 3.66 -14.36 3.40
N VAL A 11 3.67 -13.42 2.46
CA VAL A 11 2.58 -12.46 2.28
C VAL A 11 1.72 -12.88 1.09
N LEU A 12 0.43 -13.06 1.33
CA LEU A 12 -0.59 -13.30 0.30
C LEU A 12 -1.32 -12.00 -0.04
N PHE A 13 -1.78 -11.90 -1.29
CA PHE A 13 -2.40 -10.68 -1.83
C PHE A 13 -3.74 -11.00 -2.50
N GLY A 14 -4.62 -9.99 -2.60
CA GLY A 14 -5.91 -10.12 -3.29
C GLY A 14 -6.78 -11.29 -2.77
N ASN A 15 -7.31 -12.08 -3.69
CA ASN A 15 -8.21 -13.20 -3.38
C ASN A 15 -7.54 -14.31 -2.56
N GLU A 16 -6.25 -14.57 -2.79
CA GLU A 16 -5.50 -15.56 -1.99
C GLU A 16 -5.45 -15.16 -0.51
N ALA A 17 -5.26 -13.85 -0.24
CA ALA A 17 -5.28 -13.34 1.14
C ALA A 17 -6.66 -13.50 1.80
N ILE A 18 -7.74 -13.29 1.05
CA ILE A 18 -9.11 -13.46 1.55
C ILE A 18 -9.39 -14.94 1.80
N SER A 19 -8.99 -15.81 0.88
CA SER A 19 -9.17 -17.26 1.02
C SER A 19 -8.46 -17.81 2.25
N ALA A 20 -7.19 -17.45 2.47
CA ALA A 20 -6.45 -17.90 3.65
C ALA A 20 -7.11 -17.46 4.97
N TYR A 21 -7.59 -16.21 5.03
CA TYR A 21 -8.33 -15.72 6.19
C TYR A 21 -9.63 -16.49 6.44
N VAL A 22 -10.43 -16.74 5.39
CA VAL A 22 -11.69 -17.50 5.50
C VAL A 22 -11.45 -18.96 5.87
N SER A 23 -10.36 -19.55 5.37
CA SER A 23 -9.91 -20.90 5.72
C SER A 23 -9.32 -21.01 7.13
N GLN A 24 -9.29 -19.92 7.91
CA GLN A 24 -8.76 -19.88 9.28
C GLN A 24 -7.28 -20.32 9.37
N THR A 25 -6.50 -20.09 8.32
CA THR A 25 -5.05 -20.26 8.36
C THR A 25 -4.46 -19.36 9.44
N GLU A 26 -3.43 -19.83 10.15
CA GLU A 26 -2.80 -19.01 11.18
C GLU A 26 -2.05 -17.82 10.54
N GLY A 27 -2.47 -16.61 10.90
CA GLY A 27 -1.90 -15.41 10.32
C GLY A 27 -2.72 -14.16 10.60
N ARG A 28 -2.39 -13.08 9.89
CA ARG A 28 -3.06 -11.80 10.05
C ARG A 28 -3.46 -11.17 8.73
N LEU A 29 -4.76 -10.94 8.60
CA LEU A 29 -5.32 -10.16 7.50
C LEU A 29 -5.14 -8.66 7.75
N MET A 30 -4.48 -7.99 6.81
CA MET A 30 -4.34 -6.53 6.76
C MET A 30 -5.21 -5.96 5.63
N ARG A 31 -6.16 -5.09 6.00
CA ARG A 31 -7.10 -4.39 5.12
C ARG A 31 -7.05 -2.88 5.36
N ALA A 32 -7.73 -2.12 4.51
CA ALA A 32 -7.86 -0.67 4.62
C ALA A 32 -6.51 0.09 4.68
N LEU A 33 -5.48 -0.42 3.98
CA LEU A 33 -4.15 0.21 3.93
C LEU A 33 -4.21 1.68 3.48
N LYS A 34 -5.14 2.00 2.57
CA LYS A 34 -5.37 3.37 2.10
C LYS A 34 -5.85 4.30 3.22
N SER A 35 -6.74 3.82 4.09
CA SER A 35 -7.24 4.59 5.24
C SER A 35 -6.15 4.83 6.28
N ILE A 36 -5.22 3.87 6.45
CA ILE A 36 -4.11 4.00 7.39
C ILE A 36 -3.18 5.16 6.99
N LEU A 37 -2.93 5.36 5.69
CA LEU A 37 -2.11 6.46 5.18
C LEU A 37 -2.62 7.84 5.60
N GLY A 38 -3.94 8.00 5.75
CA GLY A 38 -4.59 9.23 6.19
C GLY A 38 -4.79 9.32 7.70
N SER A 39 -4.14 8.47 8.49
CA SER A 39 -4.33 8.45 9.94
C SER A 39 -3.00 8.49 10.67
N PRO A 40 -2.97 8.95 11.94
CA PRO A 40 -1.76 8.88 12.77
C PRO A 40 -1.19 7.45 12.90
N LEU A 41 -2.02 6.42 12.67
CA LEU A 41 -1.58 5.02 12.71
C LEU A 41 -0.48 4.70 11.70
N ILE A 42 -0.30 5.49 10.64
CA ILE A 42 0.77 5.23 9.67
C ILE A 42 2.16 5.23 10.32
N ASP A 43 2.34 5.96 11.42
CA ASP A 43 3.59 6.08 12.15
C ASP A 43 3.75 5.05 13.27
N GLU A 44 2.72 4.22 13.47
CA GLU A 44 2.68 3.21 14.52
C GLU A 44 3.21 1.85 14.03
N GLU A 45 3.42 0.96 15.00
CA GLU A 45 3.82 -0.43 14.78
C GLU A 45 2.67 -1.39 15.04
N THR A 46 2.73 -2.55 14.41
CA THR A 46 1.82 -3.64 14.67
C THR A 46 2.55 -4.97 14.78
N SER A 47 2.02 -5.88 15.61
CA SER A 47 2.60 -7.22 15.79
C SER A 47 2.13 -8.17 14.69
N LEU A 48 3.08 -8.70 13.91
CA LEU A 48 2.88 -9.72 12.88
C LEU A 48 3.73 -10.94 13.26
N GLY A 49 3.12 -12.01 13.77
CA GLY A 49 3.80 -13.27 14.09
C GLY A 49 4.93 -13.09 15.12
N GLY A 50 4.73 -12.22 16.12
CA GLY A 50 5.73 -11.91 17.14
C GLY A 50 6.78 -10.86 16.74
N ARG A 51 6.77 -10.39 15.48
CA ARG A 51 7.62 -9.28 15.02
C ARG A 51 6.83 -7.98 15.03
N LYS A 52 7.44 -6.90 15.50
CA LYS A 52 6.89 -5.54 15.31
C LYS A 52 7.23 -5.06 13.92
N VAL A 53 6.22 -4.56 13.21
CA VAL A 53 6.32 -4.09 11.83
C VAL A 53 5.62 -2.73 11.74
N GLN A 54 6.27 -1.74 11.15
CA GLN A 54 5.68 -0.41 10.96
C GLN A 54 4.56 -0.47 9.90
N PHE A 55 3.49 0.29 10.08
CA PHE A 55 2.42 0.35 9.07
C PHE A 55 2.93 0.83 7.70
N ARG A 56 3.92 1.73 7.67
CA ARG A 56 4.62 2.15 6.44
C ARG A 56 5.24 0.98 5.69
N GLU A 57 5.87 0.04 6.39
CA GLU A 57 6.47 -1.17 5.80
C GLU A 57 5.39 -2.08 5.20
N VAL A 58 4.24 -2.21 5.87
CA VAL A 58 3.10 -2.97 5.34
C VAL A 58 2.60 -2.38 4.01
N VAL A 59 2.53 -1.05 3.91
CA VAL A 59 2.14 -0.38 2.66
C VAL A 59 3.24 -0.53 1.60
N GLU A 60 4.51 -0.45 1.96
CA GLU A 60 5.65 -0.67 1.06
C GLU A 60 5.63 -2.07 0.44
N ILE A 61 5.41 -3.11 1.24
CA ILE A 61 5.25 -4.49 0.77
C ILE A 61 4.14 -4.58 -0.29
N PHE A 62 3.02 -3.89 -0.06
CA PHE A 62 1.92 -3.84 -1.01
C PHE A 62 2.31 -3.14 -2.32
N VAL A 63 2.91 -1.95 -2.24
CA VAL A 63 3.31 -1.16 -3.42
C VAL A 63 4.37 -1.90 -4.24
N ARG A 64 5.35 -2.53 -3.57
CA ARG A 64 6.36 -3.37 -4.23
C ARG A 64 5.74 -4.58 -4.92
N HIS A 65 4.75 -5.24 -4.31
CA HIS A 65 4.04 -6.34 -4.96
C HIS A 65 3.33 -5.88 -6.25
N LEU A 66 2.68 -4.72 -6.22
CA LEU A 66 2.06 -4.15 -7.42
C LEU A 66 3.09 -3.82 -8.50
N LYS A 67 4.22 -3.20 -8.14
CA LYS A 67 5.32 -2.92 -9.06
C LYS A 67 5.82 -4.19 -9.74
N HIS A 68 6.16 -5.22 -8.95
CA HIS A 68 6.65 -6.49 -9.50
C HIS A 68 5.65 -7.14 -10.45
N LYS A 69 4.35 -7.11 -10.14
CA LYS A 69 3.32 -7.63 -11.06
C LYS A 69 3.22 -6.82 -12.35
N ALA A 70 3.28 -5.50 -12.26
CA ALA A 70 3.25 -4.62 -13.42
C ALA A 70 4.50 -4.82 -14.31
N GLU A 71 5.69 -4.95 -13.72
CA GLU A 71 6.94 -5.21 -14.42
C GLU A 71 6.95 -6.58 -15.09
N ALA A 72 6.48 -7.62 -14.39
CA ALA A 72 6.35 -8.97 -14.95
C ALA A 72 5.39 -8.99 -16.16
N PHE A 73 4.31 -8.20 -16.10
CA PHE A 73 3.36 -8.07 -17.21
C PHE A 73 3.96 -7.28 -18.38
N ALA A 74 4.66 -6.17 -18.10
CA ALA A 74 5.25 -5.30 -19.10
C ALA A 74 6.54 -5.86 -19.71
N GLY A 75 7.18 -6.84 -19.06
CA GLY A 75 8.46 -7.43 -19.48
C GLY A 75 9.67 -6.49 -19.32
N GLN A 76 9.52 -5.39 -18.59
CA GLN A 76 10.56 -4.37 -18.40
C GLN A 76 10.43 -3.70 -17.03
N GLU A 77 11.51 -3.05 -16.60
CA GLU A 77 11.52 -2.26 -15.36
C GLU A 77 10.60 -1.04 -15.49
N ILE A 78 9.81 -0.78 -14.45
CA ILE A 78 8.93 0.39 -14.35
C ILE A 78 9.50 1.30 -13.28
N THR A 79 10.01 2.46 -13.71
CA THR A 79 10.68 3.39 -12.79
C THR A 79 9.87 4.62 -12.45
N SER A 80 8.70 4.78 -13.04
CA SER A 80 7.88 5.98 -12.86
C SER A 80 6.43 5.58 -12.56
N ALA A 81 5.78 6.28 -11.64
CA ALA A 81 4.41 6.00 -11.24
C ALA A 81 3.61 7.30 -11.02
N VAL A 82 2.36 7.28 -11.45
CA VAL A 82 1.36 8.29 -11.10
C VAL A 82 0.41 7.69 -10.06
N HIS A 83 0.45 8.22 -8.85
CA HIS A 83 -0.44 7.80 -7.77
C HIS A 83 -1.70 8.66 -7.73
N GLY A 84 -2.87 8.00 -7.77
CA GLY A 84 -4.11 8.64 -7.37
C GLY A 84 -4.06 9.01 -5.88
N ARG A 85 -4.35 10.27 -5.56
CA ARG A 85 -4.61 10.73 -4.20
C ARG A 85 -6.07 11.12 -4.03
N PRO A 86 -6.71 10.78 -2.91
CA PRO A 86 -7.96 11.42 -2.52
C PRO A 86 -7.80 12.95 -2.52
N VAL A 87 -8.91 13.68 -2.67
CA VAL A 87 -8.89 15.15 -2.50
C VAL A 87 -8.34 15.49 -1.11
N ARG A 88 -8.77 14.74 -0.10
CA ARG A 88 -8.28 14.76 1.28
C ARG A 88 -7.93 13.33 1.73
N PHE A 89 -6.69 13.09 2.13
CA PHE A 89 -6.32 11.90 2.92
C PHE A 89 -6.82 12.04 4.36
N VAL A 90 -6.81 13.27 4.88
CA VAL A 90 -7.28 13.62 6.22
C VAL A 90 -8.19 14.84 6.10
N ASP A 91 -9.40 14.73 6.62
CA ASP A 91 -10.35 15.84 6.66
C ASP A 91 -9.94 16.86 7.73
N ASP A 92 -10.21 18.14 7.46
CA ASP A 92 -10.01 19.27 8.38
C ASP A 92 -8.58 19.49 8.95
N ASP A 93 -7.55 18.83 8.39
CA ASP A 93 -6.14 19.05 8.72
C ASP A 93 -5.24 19.05 7.47
N ASP A 94 -4.97 20.25 6.92
CA ASP A 94 -4.09 20.45 5.77
C ASP A 94 -2.67 19.91 5.99
N LYS A 95 -2.15 19.97 7.23
CA LYS A 95 -0.80 19.51 7.54
C LYS A 95 -0.76 17.99 7.56
N ALA A 96 -1.77 17.34 8.14
CA ALA A 96 -1.88 15.88 8.10
C ALA A 96 -2.07 15.36 6.69
N ASP A 97 -2.89 16.03 5.88
CA ASP A 97 -3.06 15.70 4.47
C ASP A 97 -1.75 15.76 3.67
N ALA A 98 -1.00 16.86 3.82
CA ALA A 98 0.31 17.01 3.17
C ALA A 98 1.31 15.93 3.64
N ARG A 99 1.31 15.61 4.94
CA ARG A 99 2.15 14.53 5.50
C ARG A 99 1.80 13.18 4.88
N ALA A 100 0.51 12.85 4.73
CA ALA A 100 0.07 11.59 4.13
C ALA A 100 0.60 11.42 2.70
N GLN A 101 0.54 12.47 1.87
CA GLN A 101 1.11 12.45 0.52
C GLN A 101 2.64 12.25 0.55
N VAL A 102 3.35 12.96 1.43
CA VAL A 102 4.81 12.81 1.58
C VAL A 102 5.17 11.37 1.96
N VAL A 103 4.45 10.78 2.91
CA VAL A 103 4.67 9.39 3.34
C VAL A 103 4.43 8.42 2.19
N LEU A 104 3.31 8.54 1.46
CA LEU A 104 3.04 7.69 0.30
C LEU A 104 4.12 7.85 -0.78
N GLY A 105 4.62 9.06 -1.01
CA GLY A 105 5.70 9.32 -1.95
C GLY A 105 7.04 8.73 -1.51
N ALA A 106 7.33 8.69 -0.21
CA ALA A 106 8.51 8.02 0.32
C ALA A 106 8.40 6.49 0.16
N ILE A 107 7.23 5.92 0.46
CA ILE A 107 6.95 4.49 0.30
C ILE A 107 7.10 4.05 -1.16
N ALA A 108 6.57 4.83 -2.11
CA ALA A 108 6.70 4.53 -3.53
C ALA A 108 8.19 4.50 -3.97
N ARG A 109 9.00 5.43 -3.47
CA ARG A 109 10.46 5.43 -3.74
C ARG A 109 11.16 4.23 -3.12
N GLN A 110 10.83 3.86 -1.88
CA GLN A 110 11.35 2.65 -1.22
C GLN A 110 10.94 1.36 -1.95
N ALA A 111 9.78 1.35 -2.59
CA ALA A 111 9.33 0.25 -3.43
C ALA A 111 10.09 0.16 -4.77
N GLY A 112 10.88 1.17 -5.14
CA GLY A 112 11.76 1.16 -6.33
C GLY A 112 11.34 2.09 -7.47
N PHE A 113 10.35 2.98 -7.27
CA PHE A 113 10.05 4.03 -8.25
C PHE A 113 11.04 5.19 -8.11
N ARG A 114 11.58 5.68 -9.22
CA ARG A 114 12.43 6.88 -9.30
C ARG A 114 11.57 8.15 -9.34
N ASP A 115 10.57 8.15 -10.21
CA ASP A 115 9.69 9.31 -10.43
C ASP A 115 8.28 9.02 -9.93
N VAL A 116 7.78 9.84 -9.02
CA VAL A 116 6.45 9.68 -8.41
C VAL A 116 5.70 11.00 -8.49
N THR A 117 4.56 10.99 -9.19
CA THR A 117 3.65 12.13 -9.29
C THR A 117 2.30 11.77 -8.67
N PHE A 118 1.58 12.78 -8.17
CA PHE A 118 0.25 12.60 -7.58
C PHE A 118 -0.80 13.31 -8.43
N VAL A 119 -1.92 12.64 -8.66
CA VAL A 119 -3.10 13.20 -9.34
C VAL A 119 -4.31 13.02 -8.43
N TYR A 120 -5.17 14.03 -8.36
CA TYR A 120 -6.42 13.91 -7.62
C TYR A 120 -7.31 12.83 -8.23
N GLU A 121 -7.84 11.94 -7.41
CA GLU A 121 -8.71 10.83 -7.81
C GLU A 121 -9.92 11.24 -8.66
N PRO A 122 -10.61 12.37 -8.40
CA PRO A 122 -11.68 12.85 -9.28
C PRO A 122 -11.21 13.11 -10.71
N ILE A 123 -9.96 13.54 -10.90
CA ILE A 123 -9.37 13.81 -12.22
C ILE A 123 -8.85 12.51 -12.84
N ALA A 124 -8.26 11.62 -12.04
CA ALA A 124 -7.81 10.31 -12.51
C ALA A 124 -8.96 9.43 -13.01
N ALA A 125 -10.12 9.45 -12.34
CA ALA A 125 -11.32 8.73 -12.77
C ALA A 125 -11.92 9.30 -14.06
N ALA A 126 -11.84 10.63 -14.25
CA ALA A 126 -12.31 11.28 -15.48
C ALA A 126 -11.46 10.91 -16.71
N HIS A 127 -10.14 10.73 -16.54
CA HIS A 127 -9.26 10.30 -17.63
C HIS A 127 -9.31 8.79 -17.94
N GLN A 128 -9.96 7.97 -17.11
CA GLN A 128 -10.18 6.53 -17.41
C GLN A 128 -11.38 6.27 -18.34
N TYR A 129 -12.07 7.32 -18.80
CA TYR A 129 -13.23 7.25 -19.71
C TYR A 129 -12.94 7.59 -21.18
N GLU A 130 -11.67 7.79 -21.56
CA GLU A 130 -11.23 7.92 -22.97
C GLU A 130 -10.41 6.71 -23.41
#